data_AF-A0A6N9QGX6-F1
#
_entry.id   AF-A0A6N9QGX6-F1
#
_cell.length_a   1.000
_cell.length_b   1.000
_cell.length_c   1.000
_cell.angle_alpha   90.00
_cell.angle_beta   90.00
_cell.angle_gamma   90.00
#
_symmetry.space_group_name_H-M   'P 1'
#
loop_
_entity.id
_entity.type
_entity.pdbx_description
1 polymer ?
#
loop_
_entity_poly.entity_id
_entity_poly.type
_entity_poly.pdbx_seq_one_letter_code
_entity_poly.pdbx_strand_id
1 'polypeptide(L)'
;MKQNLWKTLICAGFGLLLGACLFCLNPSLPAQQASVSDIKWVDFNVTYEALKKAMELDIKTHDQEAHAGWIDSLAYLGAKYGGDFSNYQEKDLDQFLENLEKGQDLEDFTKNMKYFSYYQKAYGMVLSGLLGYYKVEVPNENGSGTHYVKSYGLKAFSPIAEGFWYTDCDDFGQNRSYGYSRQHLGHDLMAGTGTPVIATEGGIVEAIGWNQYGGWRLGIRSFDRNRYYYYAHLRKDHPYAENLRVGQTVSPGQVIGYVGQTGYSLKENTNNIETPHLHYGMQLVLEEQAKDSPNQVWIDLYALTRLLSHHRSTVEKQGDEYVRSYQFSEESFYLASAKEATETSVQLPVLMYHGLLKDPAKQNDYVISPDLFESDLKYMKEQGYTAVLMADLLDYVNNGTPLPEKPVLITFDDGNYNNYYYGFPLLKTYGMKAVISIIGTETDKFSKLKDNNPNYSSLTWNQVRELTNSGLIEIQNHSYDSHQATGSRQGIKPRTGESHKEYVRYLEKDLMKLQKKIREATGTAPTTLAYPFGATADSTRSIVKKLGFQATLGCEEGVNVITQNDPSCLYDLKRYLRTPKKSSADFFQNIQSDMES
;
A
#
# COMPACT_ATOMS: atom_id res chain seq x y z
N MET A 1 -25.77 30.76 -68.23
CA MET A 1 -25.87 32.23 -68.22
C MET A 1 -25.55 32.70 -66.80
N LYS A 2 -24.40 33.39 -66.64
CA LYS A 2 -23.89 34.18 -65.50
C LYS A 2 -23.83 33.51 -64.10
N GLN A 3 -22.78 33.61 -63.28
CA GLN A 3 -21.45 34.24 -63.29
C GLN A 3 -20.77 33.77 -61.96
N ASN A 4 -19.52 33.28 -61.97
CA ASN A 4 -18.31 33.92 -61.39
C ASN A 4 -18.17 33.82 -59.84
N LEU A 5 -17.01 33.70 -59.18
CA LEU A 5 -15.56 33.70 -59.51
C LEU A 5 -14.86 33.15 -58.22
N TRP A 6 -13.93 32.17 -58.27
CA TRP A 6 -12.45 32.27 -58.31
C TRP A 6 -11.75 32.75 -57.03
N LYS A 7 -10.96 31.86 -56.38
CA LYS A 7 -9.47 31.73 -56.39
C LYS A 7 -8.81 32.54 -55.26
N THR A 8 -7.72 32.12 -54.61
CA THR A 8 -6.42 31.80 -55.22
C THR A 8 -5.42 31.12 -54.24
N LEU A 9 -4.60 30.19 -54.79
CA LEU A 9 -3.20 29.79 -54.49
C LEU A 9 -2.82 29.13 -53.13
N ILE A 10 -1.84 28.22 -52.98
CA ILE A 10 -1.14 27.17 -53.79
C ILE A 10 0.06 26.69 -52.95
N CYS A 11 0.23 25.35 -52.87
CA CYS A 11 1.47 24.55 -52.93
C CYS A 11 2.63 24.79 -51.95
N ALA A 12 3.61 23.89 -51.76
CA ALA A 12 4.11 22.66 -52.40
C ALA A 12 4.80 21.83 -51.29
N GLY A 13 5.24 20.57 -51.39
CA GLY A 13 5.65 19.73 -52.51
C GLY A 13 6.86 18.88 -52.05
N PHE A 14 6.76 17.56 -52.22
CA PHE A 14 7.78 16.54 -51.92
C PHE A 14 8.86 16.49 -53.01
N GLY A 15 10.09 16.05 -52.67
CA GLY A 15 11.15 15.73 -53.63
C GLY A 15 12.30 14.91 -53.03
N LEU A 16 12.50 13.70 -53.57
CA LEU A 16 13.46 12.62 -53.25
C LEU A 16 14.96 12.97 -53.41
N LEU A 17 15.84 12.20 -52.74
CA LEU A 17 17.05 11.63 -53.37
C LEU A 17 17.67 10.47 -52.57
N LEU A 18 18.07 9.42 -53.32
CA LEU A 18 18.77 8.20 -52.90
C LEU A 18 20.19 8.47 -52.39
N GLY A 19 20.64 7.67 -51.42
CA GLY A 19 22.05 7.48 -51.06
C GLY A 19 22.30 6.04 -50.61
N ALA A 20 23.15 5.33 -51.34
CA ALA A 20 23.48 3.92 -51.17
C ALA A 20 24.53 3.66 -50.06
N CYS A 21 24.40 2.49 -49.44
CA CYS A 21 25.41 1.62 -48.83
C CYS A 21 26.67 2.21 -48.17
N LEU A 22 26.79 1.99 -46.86
CA LEU A 22 28.01 1.45 -46.26
C LEU A 22 27.67 0.66 -44.99
N PHE A 23 27.75 -0.67 -45.13
CA PHE A 23 27.78 -1.62 -44.03
C PHE A 23 28.99 -1.30 -43.14
N CYS A 24 28.73 -0.91 -41.89
CA CYS A 24 29.71 -1.09 -40.82
C CYS A 24 29.24 -2.27 -39.98
N LEU A 25 30.04 -3.33 -40.03
CA LEU A 25 30.05 -4.42 -39.07
C LEU A 25 30.07 -3.83 -37.65
N ASN A 26 29.12 -4.22 -36.80
CA ASN A 26 29.30 -4.13 -35.36
C ASN A 26 28.99 -5.49 -34.74
N PRO A 27 29.86 -5.97 -33.84
CA PRO A 27 29.77 -7.32 -33.30
C PRO A 27 28.55 -7.45 -32.40
N SER A 28 27.95 -8.64 -32.45
CA SER A 28 27.01 -9.23 -31.49
C SER A 28 26.84 -8.44 -30.18
N LEU A 29 25.70 -7.74 -30.06
CA LEU A 29 25.19 -7.30 -28.77
C LEU A 29 24.59 -8.52 -28.04
N PRO A 30 24.90 -8.75 -26.76
CA PRO A 30 24.27 -9.81 -26.00
C PRO A 30 22.77 -9.51 -25.86
N ALA A 31 21.95 -10.57 -25.87
CA ALA A 31 20.52 -10.48 -25.66
C ALA A 31 20.22 -9.70 -24.38
N GLN A 32 19.60 -8.53 -24.52
CA GLN A 32 19.29 -7.64 -23.42
C GLN A 32 18.19 -8.29 -22.57
N GLN A 33 18.51 -8.68 -21.33
CA GLN A 33 17.53 -9.14 -20.33
C GLN A 33 16.48 -8.04 -20.13
N ALA A 34 15.21 -8.36 -20.42
CA ALA A 34 14.11 -7.43 -20.26
C ALA A 34 13.86 -7.12 -18.77
N SER A 35 13.81 -5.83 -18.43
CA SER A 35 13.49 -5.30 -17.09
C SER A 35 12.00 -5.45 -16.77
N VAL A 36 11.59 -5.40 -15.50
CA VAL A 36 10.16 -5.58 -15.11
C VAL A 36 9.26 -4.54 -15.77
N SER A 37 9.78 -3.34 -16.01
CA SER A 37 9.12 -2.26 -16.75
C SER A 37 8.84 -2.53 -18.24
N ASP A 38 9.36 -3.63 -18.81
CA ASP A 38 9.19 -3.93 -20.24
C ASP A 38 7.98 -4.83 -20.53
N ILE A 39 7.40 -5.49 -19.52
CA ILE A 39 6.18 -6.29 -19.68
C ILE A 39 4.96 -5.39 -19.46
N LYS A 40 4.19 -5.18 -20.51
CA LYS A 40 2.94 -4.38 -20.45
C LYS A 40 1.68 -5.23 -20.35
N TRP A 41 1.79 -6.53 -20.64
CA TRP A 41 0.69 -7.47 -20.64
C TRP A 41 1.22 -8.90 -20.55
N VAL A 42 0.43 -9.82 -19.99
CA VAL A 42 0.78 -11.24 -19.81
C VAL A 42 -0.39 -12.10 -20.28
N ASP A 43 -0.12 -12.99 -21.22
CA ASP A 43 -1.00 -14.07 -21.65
C ASP A 43 -0.61 -15.35 -20.90
N PHE A 44 -1.57 -16.02 -20.24
CA PHE A 44 -1.34 -17.29 -19.55
C PHE A 44 -2.30 -18.36 -20.02
N ASN A 45 -2.17 -18.75 -21.29
CA ASN A 45 -3.05 -19.75 -21.92
C ASN A 45 -2.51 -21.18 -21.75
N VAL A 46 -1.80 -21.45 -20.65
CA VAL A 46 -1.20 -22.77 -20.39
C VAL A 46 -2.31 -23.78 -20.10
N THR A 47 -2.34 -24.89 -20.83
CA THR A 47 -3.34 -25.95 -20.59
C THR A 47 -3.09 -26.70 -19.29
N TYR A 48 -4.14 -27.29 -18.72
CA TYR A 48 -4.05 -28.12 -17.51
C TYR A 48 -3.03 -29.26 -17.68
N GLU A 49 -3.02 -29.90 -18.85
CA GLU A 49 -2.16 -31.03 -19.20
C GLU A 49 -0.68 -30.62 -19.19
N ALA A 50 -0.35 -29.47 -19.78
CA ALA A 50 1.01 -28.94 -19.79
C ALA A 50 1.45 -28.51 -18.38
N LEU A 51 0.57 -27.82 -17.64
CA LEU A 51 0.82 -27.36 -16.28
C LEU A 51 1.08 -28.53 -15.32
N LYS A 52 0.23 -29.57 -15.36
CA LYS A 52 0.37 -30.77 -14.55
C LYS A 52 1.66 -31.51 -14.85
N LYS A 53 1.97 -31.77 -16.12
CA LYS A 53 3.19 -32.51 -16.47
C LYS A 53 4.46 -31.73 -16.11
N ALA A 54 4.50 -30.41 -16.34
CA ALA A 54 5.63 -29.58 -15.96
C ALA A 54 5.85 -29.59 -14.43
N MET A 55 4.78 -29.49 -13.64
CA MET A 55 4.84 -29.62 -12.18
C MET A 55 5.37 -30.99 -11.74
N GLU A 56 4.85 -32.07 -12.31
CA GLU A 56 5.27 -33.43 -11.98
C GLU A 56 6.74 -33.68 -12.31
N LEU A 57 7.24 -33.15 -13.42
CA LEU A 57 8.65 -33.22 -13.80
C LEU A 57 9.55 -32.43 -12.87
N ASP A 58 9.18 -31.20 -12.50
CA ASP A 58 9.93 -30.37 -11.54
C ASP A 58 10.08 -31.12 -10.21
N ILE A 59 8.98 -31.61 -9.64
CA ILE A 59 9.00 -32.38 -8.39
C ILE A 59 9.89 -33.63 -8.51
N LYS A 60 9.75 -34.39 -9.60
CA LYS A 60 10.48 -35.65 -9.80
C LYS A 60 11.99 -35.43 -9.97
N THR A 61 12.38 -34.32 -10.60
CA THR A 61 13.77 -34.05 -11.00
C THR A 61 14.48 -33.04 -10.09
N HIS A 62 13.79 -32.53 -9.05
CA HIS A 62 14.29 -31.46 -8.17
C HIS A 62 15.69 -31.70 -7.60
N ASP A 63 15.96 -32.92 -7.14
CA ASP A 63 17.26 -33.29 -6.56
C ASP A 63 18.21 -33.95 -7.57
N GLN A 64 17.91 -33.86 -8.88
CA GLN A 64 18.73 -34.40 -9.96
C GLN A 64 19.54 -33.30 -10.64
N GLU A 65 20.67 -33.68 -11.24
CA GLU A 65 21.48 -32.73 -12.04
C GLU A 65 20.69 -32.19 -13.24
N ALA A 66 19.87 -33.04 -13.85
CA ALA A 66 18.95 -32.67 -14.93
C ALA A 66 17.58 -32.21 -14.38
N HIS A 67 17.57 -31.12 -13.60
CA HIS A 67 16.32 -30.56 -13.04
C HIS A 67 15.49 -29.85 -14.11
N ALA A 68 14.27 -30.32 -14.33
CA ALA A 68 13.30 -29.73 -15.24
C ALA A 68 12.35 -28.80 -14.48
N GLY A 69 12.80 -27.59 -14.16
CA GLY A 69 11.98 -26.56 -13.51
C GLY A 69 10.70 -26.26 -14.29
N TRP A 70 9.55 -26.18 -13.61
CA TRP A 70 8.24 -26.08 -14.26
C TRP A 70 8.04 -24.75 -14.99
N ILE A 71 8.59 -23.64 -14.49
CA ILE A 71 8.55 -22.33 -15.15
C ILE A 71 9.37 -22.38 -16.44
N ASP A 72 10.58 -22.93 -16.40
CA ASP A 72 11.46 -23.04 -17.58
C ASP A 72 10.90 -24.00 -18.62
N SER A 73 10.35 -25.12 -18.16
CA SER A 73 9.63 -26.10 -18.97
C SER A 73 8.46 -25.46 -19.73
N LEU A 74 7.62 -24.69 -19.02
CA LEU A 74 6.49 -23.98 -19.62
C LEU A 74 6.95 -22.83 -20.52
N ALA A 75 8.02 -22.12 -20.15
CA ALA A 75 8.58 -21.05 -20.96
C ALA A 75 9.17 -21.56 -22.28
N TYR A 76 9.80 -22.74 -22.25
CA TYR A 76 10.24 -23.45 -23.44
C TYR A 76 9.05 -23.77 -24.35
N LEU A 77 7.97 -24.34 -23.82
CA LEU A 77 6.75 -24.61 -24.58
C LEU A 77 6.09 -23.32 -25.10
N GLY A 78 6.01 -22.28 -24.27
CA GLY A 78 5.49 -20.97 -24.64
C GLY A 78 6.27 -20.35 -25.79
N ALA A 79 7.60 -20.40 -25.74
CA ALA A 79 8.46 -19.92 -26.81
C ALA A 79 8.36 -20.77 -28.09
N LYS A 80 8.12 -22.07 -27.94
CA LYS A 80 7.90 -23.02 -29.05
C LYS A 80 6.58 -22.79 -29.77
N TYR A 81 5.49 -22.58 -29.02
CA TYR A 81 4.15 -22.44 -29.58
C TYR A 81 3.70 -20.97 -29.75
N GLY A 82 4.52 -20.01 -29.34
CA GLY A 82 4.14 -18.60 -29.38
C GLY A 82 3.03 -18.25 -28.38
N GLY A 83 2.96 -18.96 -27.25
CA GLY A 83 1.99 -18.72 -26.16
C GLY A 83 0.64 -19.43 -26.33
N ASP A 84 0.41 -20.10 -27.47
CA ASP A 84 -0.82 -20.86 -27.74
C ASP A 84 -0.63 -22.35 -27.45
N PHE A 85 -1.17 -22.84 -26.33
CA PHE A 85 -1.07 -24.25 -25.93
C PHE A 85 -2.19 -25.13 -26.51
N SER A 86 -3.05 -24.63 -27.40
CA SER A 86 -4.12 -25.42 -28.01
C SER A 86 -3.60 -26.67 -28.75
N ASN A 87 -2.36 -26.62 -29.23
CA ASN A 87 -1.69 -27.71 -29.93
C ASN A 87 -0.61 -28.41 -29.08
N TYR A 88 -0.67 -28.28 -27.74
CA TYR A 88 0.30 -28.91 -26.84
C TYR A 88 0.49 -30.40 -27.14
N GLN A 89 1.74 -30.83 -27.19
CA GLN A 89 2.14 -32.23 -27.37
C GLN A 89 3.03 -32.66 -26.22
N GLU A 90 2.68 -33.76 -25.58
CA GLU A 90 3.41 -34.28 -24.41
C GLU A 90 4.91 -34.50 -24.66
N LYS A 91 5.24 -34.98 -25.87
CA LYS A 91 6.59 -35.25 -26.36
C LYS A 91 7.51 -34.03 -26.38
N ASP A 92 6.94 -32.82 -26.46
CA ASP A 92 7.74 -31.60 -26.53
C ASP A 92 8.34 -31.27 -25.16
N LEU A 93 7.66 -31.67 -24.09
CA LEU A 93 8.19 -31.58 -22.74
C LEU A 93 9.16 -32.74 -22.41
N ASP A 94 8.91 -33.93 -22.98
CA ASP A 94 9.89 -35.03 -22.91
C ASP A 94 11.19 -34.63 -23.60
N GLN A 95 11.11 -33.96 -24.75
CA GLN A 95 12.30 -33.48 -25.45
C GLN A 95 13.09 -32.44 -24.63
N PHE A 96 12.39 -31.58 -23.88
CA PHE A 96 13.01 -30.63 -22.97
C PHE A 96 13.82 -31.35 -21.88
N LEU A 97 13.20 -32.34 -21.22
CA LEU A 97 13.87 -33.17 -20.23
C LEU A 97 15.07 -33.93 -20.82
N GLU A 98 14.90 -34.55 -21.99
CA GLU A 98 15.99 -35.27 -22.67
C GLU A 98 17.21 -34.38 -22.97
N ASN A 99 17.01 -33.10 -23.27
CA ASN A 99 18.12 -32.17 -23.50
C ASN A 99 18.91 -31.94 -22.20
N LEU A 100 18.20 -31.76 -21.08
CA LEU A 100 18.80 -31.62 -19.76
C LEU A 100 19.53 -32.91 -19.33
N GLU A 101 18.93 -34.08 -19.55
CA GLU A 101 19.53 -35.39 -19.24
C GLU A 101 20.79 -35.67 -20.07
N LYS A 102 20.90 -35.08 -21.27
CA LYS A 102 22.13 -35.12 -22.10
C LYS A 102 23.20 -34.13 -21.63
N GLY A 103 22.97 -33.41 -20.55
CA GLY A 103 23.89 -32.40 -19.99
C GLY A 103 23.94 -31.11 -20.81
N GLN A 104 22.92 -30.81 -21.62
CA GLN A 104 22.86 -29.51 -22.31
C GLN A 104 22.40 -28.43 -21.34
N ASP A 105 23.09 -27.29 -21.36
CA ASP A 105 22.67 -26.11 -20.60
C ASP A 105 21.35 -25.56 -21.18
N LEU A 106 20.43 -25.18 -20.29
CA LEU A 106 19.17 -24.53 -20.63
C LEU A 106 19.41 -23.31 -21.52
N GLU A 107 20.42 -22.49 -21.22
CA GLU A 107 20.75 -21.32 -22.03
C GLU A 107 21.14 -21.71 -23.46
N ASP A 108 21.83 -22.84 -23.61
CA ASP A 108 22.38 -23.27 -24.89
C ASP A 108 21.32 -23.74 -25.88
N PHE A 109 20.35 -24.56 -25.45
CA PHE A 109 19.31 -25.05 -26.34
C PHE A 109 18.12 -24.08 -26.47
N THR A 110 18.03 -23.06 -25.61
CA THR A 110 17.02 -21.99 -25.73
C THR A 110 17.53 -20.70 -26.36
N LYS A 111 18.84 -20.52 -26.62
CA LYS A 111 19.43 -19.27 -27.15
C LYS A 111 18.79 -18.72 -28.42
N ASN A 112 18.26 -19.58 -29.27
CA ASN A 112 17.62 -19.18 -30.54
C ASN A 112 16.09 -18.99 -30.40
N MET A 113 15.54 -19.20 -29.21
CA MET A 113 14.11 -19.05 -28.91
C MET A 113 13.85 -17.60 -28.49
N LYS A 114 13.55 -16.75 -29.48
CA LYS A 114 13.37 -15.29 -29.33
C LYS A 114 12.54 -14.85 -28.11
N TYR A 115 11.51 -15.61 -27.72
CA TYR A 115 10.57 -15.25 -26.66
C TYR A 115 10.73 -16.05 -25.36
N PHE A 116 11.77 -16.89 -25.24
CA PHE A 116 11.98 -17.72 -24.04
C PHE A 116 12.05 -16.88 -22.77
N SER A 117 12.94 -15.87 -22.71
CA SER A 117 13.08 -15.02 -21.53
C SER A 117 11.81 -14.22 -21.20
N TYR A 118 11.00 -13.89 -22.21
CA TYR A 118 9.69 -13.25 -21.99
C TYR A 118 8.75 -14.21 -21.27
N TYR A 119 8.57 -15.44 -21.78
CA TYR A 119 7.68 -16.42 -21.16
C TYR A 119 8.18 -16.91 -19.81
N GLN A 120 9.50 -17.06 -19.64
CA GLN A 120 10.10 -17.42 -18.35
C GLN A 120 9.72 -16.41 -17.27
N LYS A 121 9.79 -15.12 -17.61
CA LYS A 121 9.41 -14.04 -16.70
C LYS A 121 7.90 -13.96 -16.50
N ALA A 122 7.12 -14.00 -17.57
CA ALA A 122 5.66 -13.90 -17.54
C ALA A 122 5.04 -15.04 -16.71
N TYR A 123 5.45 -16.28 -16.96
CA TYR A 123 4.99 -17.44 -16.22
C TYR A 123 5.56 -17.48 -14.80
N GLY A 124 6.78 -16.98 -14.61
CA GLY A 124 7.35 -16.76 -13.28
C GLY A 124 6.49 -15.84 -12.41
N MET A 125 5.91 -14.76 -12.96
CA MET A 125 5.02 -13.89 -12.19
C MET A 125 3.74 -14.60 -11.71
N VAL A 126 3.23 -15.55 -12.49
CA VAL A 126 2.02 -16.32 -12.19
C VAL A 126 2.32 -17.47 -11.22
N LEU A 127 3.42 -18.19 -11.42
CA LEU A 127 3.68 -19.49 -10.82
C LEU A 127 4.78 -19.49 -9.76
N SER A 128 5.70 -18.52 -9.76
CA SER A 128 6.79 -18.48 -8.78
C SER A 128 6.24 -18.45 -7.36
N GLY A 129 6.80 -19.28 -6.48
CA GLY A 129 6.34 -19.42 -5.11
C GLY A 129 5.20 -20.42 -4.92
N LEU A 130 4.54 -20.92 -5.97
CA LEU A 130 3.50 -21.96 -5.83
C LEU A 130 4.08 -23.38 -5.67
N LEU A 131 5.31 -23.62 -6.12
CA LEU A 131 6.08 -24.85 -5.89
C LEU A 131 7.25 -24.55 -4.94
N GLY A 132 7.61 -25.50 -4.08
CA GLY A 132 8.78 -25.35 -3.21
C GLY A 132 8.79 -26.29 -2.01
N TYR A 133 9.74 -26.03 -1.10
CA TYR A 133 9.80 -26.75 0.17
C TYR A 133 8.72 -26.28 1.14
N TYR A 134 8.08 -27.24 1.81
CA TYR A 134 7.13 -26.99 2.88
C TYR A 134 7.24 -28.07 3.96
N LYS A 135 6.63 -27.79 5.13
CA LYS A 135 6.40 -28.76 6.18
C LYS A 135 4.90 -28.92 6.38
N VAL A 136 4.41 -30.15 6.33
CA VAL A 136 3.01 -30.49 6.56
C VAL A 136 2.90 -31.50 7.69
N GLU A 137 1.90 -31.31 8.52
CA GLU A 137 1.50 -32.27 9.54
C GLU A 137 0.69 -33.38 8.89
N VAL A 138 1.04 -34.63 9.18
CA VAL A 138 0.36 -35.81 8.67
C VAL A 138 0.01 -36.76 9.82
N PRO A 139 -1.09 -37.53 9.71
CA PRO A 139 -1.42 -38.55 10.70
C PRO A 139 -0.38 -39.66 10.72
N ASN A 140 -0.10 -40.20 11.91
CA ASN A 140 0.77 -41.36 12.05
C ASN A 140 0.13 -42.62 11.42
N GLU A 141 0.92 -43.50 10.82
CA GLU A 141 0.43 -44.75 10.18
C GLU A 141 -0.34 -45.66 11.15
N ASN A 142 -0.04 -45.56 12.45
CA ASN A 142 -0.70 -46.31 13.53
C ASN A 142 -2.03 -45.68 14.00
N GLY A 143 -2.44 -44.54 13.44
CA GLY A 143 -3.69 -43.85 13.76
C GLY A 143 -3.69 -43.03 15.06
N SER A 144 -2.57 -42.96 15.80
CA SER A 144 -2.48 -42.16 17.04
C SER A 144 -1.50 -41.00 16.90
N GLY A 145 -2.01 -39.77 16.89
CA GLY A 145 -1.21 -38.54 16.81
C GLY A 145 -0.76 -38.19 15.38
N THR A 146 0.01 -37.12 15.29
CA THR A 146 0.52 -36.54 14.04
C THR A 146 2.03 -36.32 14.10
N HIS A 147 2.67 -36.18 12.95
CA HIS A 147 4.06 -35.73 12.83
C HIS A 147 4.25 -34.81 11.64
N TYR A 148 5.34 -34.02 11.64
CA TYR A 148 5.66 -33.15 10.51
C TYR A 148 6.55 -33.86 9.49
N VAL A 149 6.19 -33.74 8.22
CA VAL A 149 7.00 -34.17 7.07
C VAL A 149 7.46 -32.94 6.30
N LYS A 150 8.76 -32.88 5.98
CA LYS A 150 9.31 -31.89 5.05
C LYS A 150 9.26 -32.48 3.64
N SER A 151 8.66 -31.75 2.71
CA SER A 151 8.50 -32.17 1.31
C SER A 151 8.81 -31.03 0.36
N TYR A 152 9.17 -31.36 -0.88
CA TYR A 152 9.20 -30.43 -2.01
C TYR A 152 8.00 -30.72 -2.92
N GLY A 153 7.23 -29.70 -3.28
CA GLY A 153 6.07 -29.86 -4.15
C GLY A 153 5.16 -28.66 -4.18
N LEU A 154 3.89 -28.89 -4.55
CA LEU A 154 2.87 -27.84 -4.65
C LEU A 154 2.51 -27.31 -3.27
N LYS A 155 2.72 -26.00 -3.07
CA LYS A 155 2.39 -25.27 -1.83
C LYS A 155 1.03 -24.58 -1.91
N ALA A 156 0.58 -24.27 -3.12
CA ALA A 156 -0.68 -23.60 -3.35
C ALA A 156 -1.87 -24.56 -3.19
N PHE A 157 -2.99 -24.06 -2.67
CA PHE A 157 -4.19 -24.85 -2.41
C PHE A 157 -5.36 -24.44 -3.30
N SER A 158 -6.31 -25.36 -3.52
CA SER A 158 -7.62 -25.00 -4.07
C SER A 158 -8.27 -23.92 -3.20
N PRO A 159 -8.94 -22.91 -3.80
CA PRO A 159 -9.68 -21.90 -3.06
C PRO A 159 -10.95 -22.45 -2.37
N ILE A 160 -11.31 -23.72 -2.62
CA ILE A 160 -12.41 -24.43 -1.95
C ILE A 160 -11.84 -25.59 -1.13
N ALA A 161 -12.29 -25.70 0.12
CA ALA A 161 -11.85 -26.73 1.05
C ALA A 161 -12.15 -28.17 0.58
N GLU A 162 -11.40 -29.13 1.13
CA GLU A 162 -11.66 -30.56 0.92
C GLU A 162 -13.00 -30.97 1.53
N GLY A 163 -13.69 -31.92 0.88
CA GLY A 163 -15.01 -32.38 1.31
C GLY A 163 -16.18 -31.51 0.84
N PHE A 164 -15.92 -30.37 0.22
CA PHE A 164 -16.94 -29.48 -0.33
C PHE A 164 -17.01 -29.58 -1.86
N TRP A 165 -18.22 -29.84 -2.36
CA TRP A 165 -18.49 -29.93 -3.78
C TRP A 165 -18.62 -28.55 -4.43
N TYR A 166 -18.08 -28.41 -5.65
CA TYR A 166 -18.30 -27.26 -6.50
C TYR A 166 -18.31 -27.67 -7.98
N THR A 167 -18.85 -26.81 -8.83
CA THR A 167 -18.76 -26.93 -10.30
C THR A 167 -18.27 -25.63 -10.90
N ASP A 168 -17.55 -25.70 -12.01
CA ASP A 168 -17.02 -24.55 -12.73
C ASP A 168 -16.90 -24.81 -14.23
N CYS A 169 -16.62 -23.76 -15.00
CA CYS A 169 -16.31 -23.83 -16.41
C CYS A 169 -15.37 -22.69 -16.79
N ASP A 170 -14.77 -22.78 -17.98
CA ASP A 170 -13.94 -21.71 -18.54
C ASP A 170 -14.80 -20.46 -18.80
N ASP A 171 -14.76 -19.51 -17.87
CA ASP A 171 -15.61 -18.32 -17.87
C ASP A 171 -14.84 -17.00 -17.90
N PHE A 172 -13.51 -17.05 -18.01
CA PHE A 172 -12.67 -15.87 -18.12
C PHE A 172 -12.97 -15.13 -19.43
N GLY A 173 -13.06 -13.80 -19.36
CA GLY A 173 -13.36 -12.97 -20.53
C GLY A 173 -14.81 -13.01 -21.03
N GLN A 174 -15.70 -13.84 -20.46
CA GLN A 174 -17.12 -13.87 -20.84
C GLN A 174 -17.82 -12.54 -20.53
N ASN A 175 -18.83 -12.18 -21.34
CA ASN A 175 -19.57 -10.93 -21.17
C ASN A 175 -20.45 -10.95 -19.91
N ARG A 176 -20.36 -9.90 -19.08
CA ARG A 176 -21.23 -9.65 -17.93
C ARG A 176 -22.03 -8.36 -18.16
N SER A 177 -23.33 -8.40 -17.87
CA SER A 177 -24.27 -7.29 -18.09
C SER A 177 -24.99 -6.92 -16.78
N TYR A 178 -24.28 -6.26 -15.87
CA TYR A 178 -24.90 -5.54 -14.75
C TYR A 178 -24.47 -4.08 -14.77
N GLY A 179 -25.37 -3.20 -15.20
CA GLY A 179 -25.14 -1.78 -15.46
C GLY A 179 -24.57 -1.48 -16.85
N TYR A 180 -23.43 -2.07 -17.20
CA TYR A 180 -22.79 -1.97 -18.53
C TYR A 180 -22.07 -3.29 -18.89
N SER A 181 -21.74 -3.48 -20.17
CA SER A 181 -21.02 -4.67 -20.65
C SER A 181 -19.56 -4.62 -20.20
N ARG A 182 -19.11 -5.66 -19.49
CA ARG A 182 -17.71 -5.85 -19.09
C ARG A 182 -17.28 -7.30 -19.32
N GLN A 183 -15.98 -7.52 -19.43
CA GLN A 183 -15.40 -8.87 -19.39
C GLN A 183 -15.36 -9.40 -17.96
N HIS A 184 -15.50 -10.71 -17.81
CA HIS A 184 -15.31 -11.42 -16.55
C HIS A 184 -13.81 -11.56 -16.26
N LEU A 185 -13.33 -10.94 -15.16
CA LEU A 185 -11.91 -10.88 -14.80
C LEU A 185 -11.64 -11.74 -13.55
N GLY A 186 -11.93 -13.02 -13.67
CA GLY A 186 -11.79 -14.03 -12.62
C GLY A 186 -12.40 -15.35 -13.08
N HIS A 187 -12.57 -16.26 -12.13
CA HIS A 187 -13.08 -17.61 -12.34
C HIS A 187 -14.18 -17.91 -11.30
N ASP A 188 -15.39 -18.24 -11.74
CA ASP A 188 -16.49 -18.52 -10.81
C ASP A 188 -16.57 -20.01 -10.44
N LEU A 189 -16.52 -20.28 -9.14
CA LEU A 189 -16.63 -21.62 -8.56
C LEU A 189 -17.99 -21.76 -7.87
N MET A 190 -18.94 -22.43 -8.51
CA MET A 190 -20.30 -22.61 -8.01
C MET A 190 -20.29 -23.57 -6.82
N ALA A 191 -20.49 -23.05 -5.61
CA ALA A 191 -20.41 -23.80 -4.36
C ALA A 191 -21.49 -23.33 -3.39
N GLY A 192 -21.97 -24.22 -2.51
CA GLY A 192 -23.02 -23.88 -1.56
C GLY A 192 -22.63 -22.74 -0.62
N THR A 193 -23.60 -21.90 -0.22
CA THR A 193 -23.38 -20.84 0.77
C THR A 193 -22.83 -21.44 2.08
N GLY A 194 -21.78 -20.83 2.63
CA GLY A 194 -21.09 -21.34 3.82
C GLY A 194 -19.96 -22.32 3.53
N THR A 195 -19.70 -22.67 2.27
CA THR A 195 -18.51 -23.44 1.89
C THR A 195 -17.24 -22.67 2.31
N PRO A 196 -16.29 -23.30 3.03
CA PRO A 196 -15.06 -22.62 3.45
C PRO A 196 -14.20 -22.24 2.25
N VAL A 197 -13.83 -20.96 2.21
CA VAL A 197 -12.92 -20.37 1.23
C VAL A 197 -11.50 -20.43 1.78
N ILE A 198 -10.57 -20.87 0.96
CA ILE A 198 -9.19 -21.16 1.33
C ILE A 198 -8.23 -20.17 0.67
N ALA A 199 -7.23 -19.71 1.42
CA ALA A 199 -6.11 -18.94 0.89
C ALA A 199 -5.28 -19.82 -0.07
N THR A 200 -5.26 -19.44 -1.34
CA THR A 200 -4.56 -20.21 -2.39
C THR A 200 -3.05 -20.19 -2.18
N GLU A 201 -2.50 -19.04 -1.83
CA GLU A 201 -1.08 -18.83 -1.53
C GLU A 201 -0.96 -18.05 -0.21
N GLY A 202 0.19 -18.17 0.45
CA GLY A 202 0.55 -17.32 1.57
C GLY A 202 0.75 -15.87 1.13
N GLY A 203 0.34 -14.95 1.99
CA GLY A 203 0.39 -13.53 1.65
C GLY A 203 -0.04 -12.63 2.78
N ILE A 204 -0.21 -11.34 2.45
CA ILE A 204 -0.68 -10.30 3.36
C ILE A 204 -2.07 -9.86 2.91
N VAL A 205 -3.01 -9.77 3.85
CA VAL A 205 -4.36 -9.23 3.60
C VAL A 205 -4.24 -7.74 3.27
N GLU A 206 -4.50 -7.35 2.03
CA GLU A 206 -4.46 -5.95 1.59
C GLU A 206 -5.83 -5.27 1.61
N ALA A 207 -6.93 -6.04 1.51
CA ALA A 207 -8.26 -5.46 1.39
C ALA A 207 -9.34 -6.35 1.99
N ILE A 208 -10.16 -5.80 2.89
CA ILE A 208 -11.39 -6.40 3.42
C ILE A 208 -12.53 -5.38 3.27
N GLY A 209 -13.77 -5.84 3.11
CA GLY A 209 -14.95 -4.97 3.09
C GLY A 209 -15.83 -5.10 1.84
N TRP A 210 -16.83 -4.21 1.78
CA TRP A 210 -17.86 -4.21 0.76
C TRP A 210 -17.45 -3.45 -0.51
N ASN A 211 -17.85 -3.96 -1.68
CA ASN A 211 -17.99 -3.14 -2.88
C ASN A 211 -19.29 -3.49 -3.64
N GLN A 212 -19.74 -2.59 -4.52
CA GLN A 212 -21.02 -2.74 -5.22
C GLN A 212 -21.11 -4.02 -6.07
N TYR A 213 -20.01 -4.43 -6.71
CA TYR A 213 -20.03 -5.51 -7.70
C TYR A 213 -19.78 -6.87 -7.04
N GLY A 214 -18.66 -7.01 -6.35
CA GLY A 214 -18.21 -8.19 -5.64
C GLY A 214 -18.86 -8.43 -4.28
N GLY A 215 -19.61 -7.46 -3.73
CA GLY A 215 -20.20 -7.60 -2.40
C GLY A 215 -19.13 -7.63 -1.31
N TRP A 216 -19.24 -8.58 -0.38
CA TRP A 216 -18.15 -8.86 0.54
C TRP A 216 -16.98 -9.48 -0.21
N ARG A 217 -15.82 -8.82 -0.15
CA ARG A 217 -14.60 -9.25 -0.84
C ARG A 217 -13.38 -9.21 0.06
N LEU A 218 -12.38 -9.99 -0.33
CA LEU A 218 -11.09 -10.13 0.31
C LEU A 218 -9.99 -10.06 -0.75
N GLY A 219 -8.93 -9.31 -0.45
CA GLY A 219 -7.74 -9.16 -1.27
C GLY A 219 -6.50 -9.61 -0.52
N ILE A 220 -5.73 -10.54 -1.10
CA ILE A 220 -4.48 -11.05 -0.53
C ILE A 220 -3.33 -10.80 -1.51
N ARG A 221 -2.26 -10.20 -1.03
CA ARG A 221 -1.01 -9.94 -1.75
C ARG A 221 -0.01 -11.05 -1.48
N SER A 222 0.51 -11.70 -2.52
CA SER A 222 1.59 -12.68 -2.37
C SER A 222 2.83 -12.05 -1.72
N PHE A 223 3.63 -12.84 -1.01
CA PHE A 223 4.83 -12.32 -0.34
C PHE A 223 5.87 -11.71 -1.29
N ASP A 224 5.97 -12.23 -2.51
CA ASP A 224 6.82 -11.67 -3.58
C ASP A 224 6.22 -10.41 -4.25
N ARG A 225 5.00 -10.03 -3.83
CA ARG A 225 4.18 -8.91 -4.29
C ARG A 225 3.66 -8.99 -5.74
N ASN A 226 4.04 -10.01 -6.49
CA ASN A 226 3.69 -10.13 -7.91
C ASN A 226 2.21 -10.40 -8.13
N ARG A 227 1.52 -11.05 -7.18
CA ARG A 227 0.13 -11.50 -7.31
C ARG A 227 -0.77 -10.82 -6.29
N TYR A 228 -1.94 -10.41 -6.75
CA TYR A 228 -3.06 -10.01 -5.91
C TYR A 228 -4.23 -10.95 -6.16
N TYR A 229 -4.58 -11.73 -5.14
CA TYR A 229 -5.70 -12.65 -5.15
C TYR A 229 -6.97 -11.91 -4.72
N TYR A 230 -8.03 -12.07 -5.49
CA TYR A 230 -9.33 -11.45 -5.26
C TYR A 230 -10.39 -12.54 -5.02
N TYR A 231 -11.00 -12.50 -3.86
CA TYR A 231 -12.10 -13.39 -3.46
C TYR A 231 -13.35 -12.54 -3.25
N ALA A 232 -14.44 -12.86 -3.92
CA ALA A 232 -15.67 -12.07 -3.85
C ALA A 232 -16.92 -12.93 -3.73
N HIS A 233 -18.04 -12.24 -3.56
CA HIS A 233 -19.36 -12.80 -3.32
C HIS A 233 -19.43 -13.59 -2.01
N LEU A 234 -18.67 -13.16 -1.01
CA LEU A 234 -18.60 -13.85 0.28
C LEU A 234 -19.92 -13.77 1.05
N ARG A 235 -20.07 -14.68 2.00
CA ARG A 235 -21.31 -14.93 2.75
C ARG A 235 -21.83 -13.68 3.45
N LYS A 236 -23.14 -13.46 3.35
CA LYS A 236 -23.85 -12.42 4.09
C LYS A 236 -23.73 -12.64 5.60
N ASP A 237 -23.63 -11.56 6.37
CA ASP A 237 -23.55 -11.50 7.84
C ASP A 237 -22.29 -12.13 8.45
N HIS A 238 -21.65 -13.07 7.76
CA HIS A 238 -20.45 -13.77 8.20
C HIS A 238 -19.51 -14.10 7.01
N PRO A 239 -18.91 -13.08 6.37
CA PRO A 239 -18.11 -13.26 5.15
C PRO A 239 -16.69 -13.80 5.36
N TYR A 240 -16.07 -13.50 6.49
CA TYR A 240 -14.66 -13.75 6.78
C TYR A 240 -14.50 -14.72 7.94
N ALA A 241 -13.38 -15.45 7.97
CA ALA A 241 -12.96 -16.18 9.16
C ALA A 241 -12.68 -15.20 10.31
N GLU A 242 -12.88 -15.64 11.55
CA GLU A 242 -12.64 -14.84 12.75
C GLU A 242 -11.25 -14.16 12.78
N ASN A 243 -11.23 -12.92 13.26
CA ASN A 243 -10.03 -12.09 13.46
C ASN A 243 -9.26 -11.70 12.18
N LEU A 244 -9.76 -12.04 11.00
CA LEU A 244 -9.14 -11.64 9.73
C LEU A 244 -9.16 -10.11 9.57
N ARG A 245 -7.99 -9.48 9.42
CA ARG A 245 -7.84 -8.02 9.30
C ARG A 245 -6.83 -7.62 8.22
N VAL A 246 -6.94 -6.40 7.71
CA VAL A 246 -5.93 -5.81 6.80
C VAL A 246 -4.58 -5.75 7.52
N GLY A 247 -3.50 -6.09 6.79
CA GLY A 247 -2.13 -6.20 7.31
C GLY A 247 -1.78 -7.59 7.83
N GLN A 248 -2.77 -8.46 8.09
CA GLN A 248 -2.51 -9.80 8.62
C GLN A 248 -1.87 -10.72 7.58
N THR A 249 -0.92 -11.52 8.03
CA THR A 249 -0.33 -12.62 7.27
C THR A 249 -1.27 -13.82 7.25
N VAL A 250 -1.49 -14.40 6.08
CA VAL A 250 -2.22 -15.66 5.89
C VAL A 250 -1.30 -16.75 5.36
N SER A 251 -1.49 -17.97 5.85
CA SER A 251 -0.76 -19.15 5.34
C SER A 251 -1.50 -19.80 4.18
N PRO A 252 -0.79 -20.43 3.21
CA PRO A 252 -1.44 -21.28 2.21
C PRO A 252 -2.33 -22.33 2.89
N GLY A 253 -3.53 -22.56 2.37
CA GLY A 253 -4.47 -23.54 2.92
C GLY A 253 -5.29 -23.06 4.13
N GLN A 254 -5.09 -21.81 4.59
CA GLN A 254 -5.87 -21.24 5.68
C GLN A 254 -7.32 -20.94 5.26
N VAL A 255 -8.29 -21.16 6.14
CA VAL A 255 -9.67 -20.69 5.96
C VAL A 255 -9.71 -19.17 6.13
N ILE A 256 -10.23 -18.47 5.12
CA ILE A 256 -10.24 -16.99 5.05
C ILE A 256 -11.65 -16.41 4.94
N GLY A 257 -12.67 -17.23 4.75
CA GLY A 257 -14.04 -16.79 4.66
C GLY A 257 -14.97 -17.87 4.12
N TYR A 258 -16.13 -17.44 3.64
CA TYR A 258 -17.20 -18.35 3.27
C TYR A 258 -17.89 -17.93 1.98
N VAL A 259 -18.21 -18.91 1.13
CA VAL A 259 -18.95 -18.68 -0.12
C VAL A 259 -20.33 -18.11 0.18
N GLY A 260 -20.77 -17.15 -0.63
CA GLY A 260 -22.02 -16.44 -0.46
C GLY A 260 -22.72 -16.10 -1.77
N GLN A 261 -23.56 -15.07 -1.70
CA GLN A 261 -24.37 -14.53 -2.79
C GLN A 261 -24.37 -12.99 -2.76
N THR A 262 -23.40 -12.39 -2.08
CA THR A 262 -23.39 -10.94 -1.89
C THR A 262 -22.82 -10.21 -3.09
N GLY A 263 -23.29 -8.99 -3.33
CA GLY A 263 -22.85 -8.17 -4.45
C GLY A 263 -24.03 -7.54 -5.17
N TYR A 264 -23.76 -6.97 -6.35
CA TYR A 264 -24.74 -6.26 -7.19
C TYR A 264 -25.72 -5.38 -6.41
N SER A 265 -25.19 -4.58 -5.49
CA SER A 265 -25.98 -3.69 -4.63
C SER A 265 -25.15 -2.52 -4.10
N LEU A 266 -25.74 -1.32 -4.10
CA LEU A 266 -25.21 -0.18 -3.37
C LEU A 266 -25.39 -0.32 -1.85
N LYS A 267 -26.37 -1.14 -1.43
CA LYS A 267 -26.61 -1.43 -0.02
C LYS A 267 -25.68 -2.56 0.41
N GLU A 268 -24.86 -2.28 1.40
CA GLU A 268 -23.97 -3.25 2.03
C GLU A 268 -24.70 -4.49 2.53
N ASN A 269 -23.99 -5.63 2.54
CA ASN A 269 -24.46 -6.90 3.10
C ASN A 269 -25.77 -7.40 2.45
N THR A 270 -25.89 -7.24 1.13
CA THR A 270 -27.07 -7.63 0.35
C THR A 270 -26.79 -8.84 -0.52
N ASN A 271 -27.68 -9.83 -0.50
CA ASN A 271 -27.67 -10.96 -1.43
C ASN A 271 -28.48 -10.60 -2.69
N ASN A 272 -27.80 -10.29 -3.79
CA ASN A 272 -28.45 -10.03 -5.09
C ASN A 272 -27.91 -10.95 -6.21
N ILE A 273 -27.07 -11.91 -5.88
CA ILE A 273 -26.56 -12.89 -6.84
C ILE A 273 -27.41 -14.16 -6.74
N GLU A 274 -27.91 -14.61 -7.89
CA GLU A 274 -28.86 -15.73 -7.97
C GLU A 274 -28.22 -17.05 -7.51
N THR A 275 -27.08 -17.41 -8.08
CA THR A 275 -26.38 -18.67 -7.75
C THR A 275 -25.23 -18.40 -6.78
N PRO A 276 -25.17 -19.06 -5.61
CA PRO A 276 -24.02 -18.96 -4.73
C PRO A 276 -22.75 -19.44 -5.44
N HIS A 277 -21.70 -18.61 -5.38
CA HIS A 277 -20.41 -18.94 -5.96
C HIS A 277 -19.29 -18.12 -5.31
N LEU A 278 -18.07 -18.64 -5.41
CA LEU A 278 -16.87 -17.86 -5.17
C LEU A 278 -16.40 -17.29 -6.49
N HIS A 279 -16.33 -15.97 -6.58
CA HIS A 279 -15.56 -15.34 -7.65
C HIS A 279 -14.10 -15.24 -7.22
N TYR A 280 -13.22 -15.94 -7.93
CA TYR A 280 -11.80 -16.07 -7.62
C TYR A 280 -10.95 -15.50 -8.76
N GLY A 281 -10.17 -14.46 -8.48
CA GLY A 281 -9.34 -13.78 -9.47
C GLY A 281 -7.88 -13.64 -9.03
N MET A 282 -6.99 -13.49 -10.00
CA MET A 282 -5.57 -13.19 -9.79
C MET A 282 -5.17 -12.06 -10.72
N GLN A 283 -4.73 -10.97 -10.13
CA GLN A 283 -4.14 -9.83 -10.82
C GLN A 283 -2.61 -9.89 -10.67
N LEU A 284 -1.88 -9.71 -11.76
CA LEU A 284 -0.45 -9.45 -11.71
C LEU A 284 -0.19 -7.95 -11.49
N VAL A 285 0.63 -7.64 -10.50
CA VAL A 285 0.98 -6.26 -10.16
C VAL A 285 2.38 -5.94 -10.67
N LEU A 286 2.42 -5.44 -11.90
CA LEU A 286 3.64 -5.01 -12.59
C LEU A 286 4.21 -3.71 -12.00
N GLU A 287 3.32 -2.79 -11.63
CA GLU A 287 3.63 -1.53 -10.97
C GLU A 287 2.54 -1.23 -9.93
N GLU A 288 2.92 -0.76 -8.75
CA GLU A 288 1.97 -0.44 -7.65
C GLU A 288 0.88 0.56 -8.10
N GLN A 289 1.24 1.51 -8.96
CA GLN A 289 0.33 2.51 -9.50
C GLN A 289 -0.69 1.92 -10.47
N ALA A 290 -0.37 0.78 -11.10
CA ALA A 290 -1.21 0.13 -12.09
C ALA A 290 -2.31 -0.75 -11.45
N LYS A 291 -2.15 -1.14 -10.17
CA LYS A 291 -3.06 -2.04 -9.45
C LYS A 291 -4.53 -1.59 -9.53
N ASP A 292 -4.79 -0.31 -9.28
CA ASP A 292 -6.15 0.26 -9.30
C ASP A 292 -6.43 1.09 -10.57
N SER A 293 -5.57 0.97 -11.58
CA SER A 293 -5.72 1.68 -12.86
C SER A 293 -6.60 0.89 -13.85
N PRO A 294 -7.00 1.45 -14.99
CA PRO A 294 -7.64 0.69 -16.06
C PRO A 294 -6.73 -0.36 -16.74
N ASN A 295 -5.42 -0.33 -16.51
CA ASN A 295 -4.44 -1.21 -17.15
C ASN A 295 -4.12 -2.46 -16.30
N GLN A 296 -5.11 -2.99 -15.59
CA GLN A 296 -4.93 -4.17 -14.74
C GLN A 296 -4.66 -5.40 -15.61
N VAL A 297 -3.73 -6.25 -15.17
CA VAL A 297 -3.43 -7.52 -15.84
C VAL A 297 -4.02 -8.63 -15.00
N TRP A 298 -5.18 -9.15 -15.43
CA TRP A 298 -5.82 -10.30 -14.83
C TRP A 298 -5.51 -11.55 -15.65
N ILE A 299 -5.37 -12.67 -14.97
CA ILE A 299 -4.94 -13.93 -15.57
C ILE A 299 -6.11 -14.92 -15.60
N ASP A 300 -6.22 -15.67 -16.69
CA ASP A 300 -7.12 -16.82 -16.74
C ASP A 300 -6.61 -17.91 -15.79
N LEU A 301 -7.49 -18.30 -14.86
CA LEU A 301 -7.17 -19.24 -13.80
C LEU A 301 -7.70 -20.64 -14.05
N TYR A 302 -8.44 -20.91 -15.13
CA TYR A 302 -9.16 -22.17 -15.29
C TYR A 302 -8.25 -23.40 -15.25
N ALA A 303 -7.13 -23.38 -15.97
CA ALA A 303 -6.16 -24.48 -15.92
C ALA A 303 -5.53 -24.65 -14.54
N LEU A 304 -5.26 -23.52 -13.84
CA LEU A 304 -4.66 -23.53 -12.51
C LEU A 304 -5.66 -24.01 -11.46
N THR A 305 -6.93 -23.60 -11.50
CA THR A 305 -7.96 -24.08 -10.57
C THR A 305 -8.23 -25.57 -10.74
N ARG A 306 -8.19 -26.09 -11.99
CA ARG A 306 -8.21 -27.54 -12.25
C ARG A 306 -7.04 -28.27 -11.60
N LEU A 307 -5.82 -27.75 -11.73
CA LEU A 307 -4.65 -28.32 -11.04
C LEU A 307 -4.83 -28.30 -9.52
N LEU A 308 -5.18 -27.14 -8.96
CA LEU A 308 -5.35 -26.95 -7.53
C LEU A 308 -6.50 -27.77 -6.95
N SER A 309 -7.51 -28.14 -7.75
CA SER A 309 -8.63 -28.97 -7.31
C SER A 309 -8.20 -30.33 -6.73
N HIS A 310 -6.99 -30.80 -7.09
CA HIS A 310 -6.35 -32.01 -6.57
C HIS A 310 -5.51 -31.79 -5.30
N HIS A 311 -5.37 -30.55 -4.83
CA HIS A 311 -4.63 -30.18 -3.63
C HIS A 311 -5.48 -29.23 -2.77
N ARG A 312 -6.37 -29.80 -1.95
CA ARG A 312 -7.33 -29.06 -1.12
C ARG A 312 -6.96 -29.15 0.36
N SER A 313 -7.28 -28.12 1.13
CA SER A 313 -7.08 -28.15 2.58
C SER A 313 -8.21 -28.92 3.25
N THR A 314 -7.87 -29.95 4.01
CA THR A 314 -8.80 -30.59 4.96
C THR A 314 -9.15 -29.60 6.06
N VAL A 315 -10.44 -29.47 6.36
CA VAL A 315 -10.95 -28.57 7.39
C VAL A 315 -11.88 -29.30 8.34
N GLU A 316 -11.89 -28.85 9.59
CA GLU A 316 -12.78 -29.29 10.64
C GLU A 316 -13.55 -28.11 11.20
N LYS A 317 -14.76 -28.38 11.68
CA LYS A 317 -15.60 -27.37 12.28
C LYS A 317 -15.24 -27.19 13.76
N GLN A 318 -14.91 -25.98 14.17
CA GLN A 318 -14.67 -25.60 15.56
C GLN A 318 -15.64 -24.48 15.94
N GLY A 319 -16.68 -24.82 16.72
CA GLY A 319 -17.78 -23.90 16.98
C GLY A 319 -18.56 -23.57 15.70
N ASP A 320 -18.64 -22.29 15.36
CA ASP A 320 -19.25 -21.80 14.11
C ASP A 320 -18.25 -21.60 12.96
N GLU A 321 -16.95 -21.75 13.24
CA GLU A 321 -15.85 -21.56 12.29
C GLU A 321 -15.36 -22.89 11.72
N TYR A 322 -14.71 -22.81 10.56
CA TYR A 322 -13.88 -23.88 10.04
C TYR A 322 -12.41 -23.52 10.19
N VAL A 323 -11.62 -24.49 10.64
CA VAL A 323 -10.17 -24.39 10.67
C VAL A 323 -9.57 -25.60 9.98
N ARG A 324 -8.34 -25.45 9.50
CA ARG A 324 -7.61 -26.56 8.90
C ARG A 324 -7.29 -27.66 9.91
N SER A 325 -7.45 -28.92 9.52
CA SER A 325 -7.21 -30.07 10.40
C SER A 325 -5.74 -30.40 10.59
N TYR A 326 -4.93 -30.18 9.55
CA TYR A 326 -3.49 -30.46 9.57
C TYR A 326 -2.73 -29.16 9.38
N GLN A 327 -1.67 -28.93 10.16
CA GLN A 327 -0.80 -27.78 9.97
C GLN A 327 0.07 -27.91 8.71
N PHE A 328 0.42 -26.78 8.11
CA PHE A 328 1.19 -26.61 6.89
C PHE A 328 1.92 -25.30 7.06
N SER A 329 3.20 -25.31 6.73
CA SER A 329 4.03 -24.15 6.90
C SER A 329 5.13 -24.13 5.85
N GLU A 330 5.44 -22.93 5.42
CA GLU A 330 6.49 -22.64 4.45
C GLU A 330 7.38 -21.51 4.98
N GLU A 331 8.62 -21.46 4.51
CA GLU A 331 9.62 -20.51 5.02
C GLU A 331 9.21 -19.04 4.84
N SER A 332 8.63 -18.69 3.69
CA SER A 332 8.10 -17.35 3.40
C SER A 332 7.05 -16.90 4.42
N PHE A 333 6.13 -17.80 4.79
CA PHE A 333 5.14 -17.52 5.83
C PHE A 333 5.77 -17.31 7.20
N TYR A 334 6.78 -18.12 7.60
CA TYR A 334 7.47 -17.91 8.87
C TYR A 334 8.21 -16.57 8.92
N LEU A 335 8.92 -16.21 7.85
CA LEU A 335 9.64 -14.94 7.78
C LEU A 335 8.68 -13.74 7.81
N ALA A 336 7.54 -13.85 7.11
CA ALA A 336 6.52 -12.80 7.09
C ALA A 336 5.75 -12.70 8.42
N SER A 337 5.33 -13.82 9.00
CA SER A 337 4.63 -13.84 10.30
C SER A 337 5.54 -13.42 11.45
N ALA A 338 6.84 -13.75 11.40
CA ALA A 338 7.81 -13.20 12.34
C ALA A 338 7.96 -11.68 12.19
N LYS A 339 7.86 -11.15 10.97
CA LYS A 339 7.84 -9.71 10.70
C LYS A 339 6.55 -9.03 11.21
N GLU A 340 5.37 -9.63 10.98
CA GLU A 340 4.09 -9.18 11.56
C GLU A 340 4.13 -9.19 13.10
N ALA A 341 4.67 -10.25 13.70
CA ALA A 341 4.85 -10.34 15.15
C ALA A 341 5.81 -9.27 15.71
N THR A 342 6.60 -8.61 14.84
CA THR A 342 7.45 -7.45 15.18
C THR A 342 6.87 -6.11 14.73
N GLU A 343 5.67 -6.03 14.14
CA GLU A 343 5.00 -4.76 13.87
C GLU A 343 4.58 -4.11 15.19
N THR A 344 5.48 -3.32 15.76
CA THR A 344 5.17 -2.52 16.93
C THR A 344 4.33 -1.31 16.51
N SER A 345 3.26 -1.06 17.23
CA SER A 345 2.52 0.19 17.17
C SER A 345 2.62 0.92 18.50
N VAL A 346 2.62 2.25 18.44
CA VAL A 346 2.71 3.09 19.64
C VAL A 346 1.62 4.15 19.58
N GLN A 347 0.88 4.29 20.68
CA GLN A 347 -0.08 5.37 20.83
C GLN A 347 0.65 6.70 21.00
N LEU A 348 0.22 7.72 20.25
CA LEU A 348 0.82 9.05 20.25
C LEU A 348 -0.25 10.12 20.49
N PRO A 349 -0.33 10.68 21.71
CA PRO A 349 -1.01 11.94 21.94
C PRO A 349 -0.21 13.09 21.30
N VAL A 350 -0.91 13.94 20.53
CA VAL A 350 -0.36 15.16 19.95
C VAL A 350 -1.06 16.36 20.57
N LEU A 351 -0.29 17.28 21.15
CA LEU A 351 -0.80 18.47 21.81
C LEU A 351 -0.65 19.70 20.91
N MET A 352 -1.72 20.46 20.74
CA MET A 352 -1.74 21.67 19.92
C MET A 352 -1.86 22.93 20.77
N TYR A 353 -0.79 23.73 20.75
CA TYR A 353 -0.69 25.07 21.36
C TYR A 353 -0.60 26.12 20.25
N HIS A 354 -0.88 27.39 20.55
CA HIS A 354 -0.60 28.51 19.62
C HIS A 354 0.19 29.63 20.30
N GLY A 355 -0.41 30.40 21.21
CA GLY A 355 0.23 31.55 21.86
C GLY A 355 0.39 31.41 23.37
N LEU A 356 1.40 32.07 23.94
CA LEU A 356 1.64 32.13 25.39
C LEU A 356 1.68 33.59 25.87
N LEU A 357 0.74 34.00 26.73
CA LEU A 357 0.72 35.37 27.30
C LEU A 357 0.39 35.38 28.78
N LYS A 358 1.18 36.16 29.55
CA LYS A 358 0.96 36.32 31.00
C LYS A 358 -0.31 37.09 31.34
N ASP A 359 -0.68 38.06 30.50
CA ASP A 359 -1.86 38.91 30.72
C ASP A 359 -3.14 38.09 30.52
N PRO A 360 -3.93 37.84 31.58
CA PRO A 360 -5.17 37.07 31.47
C PRO A 360 -6.19 37.70 30.51
N ALA A 361 -6.16 39.02 30.32
CA ALA A 361 -7.07 39.70 29.39
C ALA A 361 -6.79 39.38 27.91
N LYS A 362 -5.62 38.79 27.62
CA LYS A 362 -5.20 38.39 26.26
C LYS A 362 -5.22 36.88 26.05
N GLN A 363 -5.63 36.11 27.06
CA GLN A 363 -5.79 34.66 26.96
C GLN A 363 -7.16 34.32 26.37
N ASN A 364 -7.20 33.23 25.60
CA ASN A 364 -8.40 32.69 24.96
C ASN A 364 -8.15 31.21 24.59
N ASP A 365 -9.04 30.59 23.82
CA ASP A 365 -8.92 29.16 23.48
C ASP A 365 -7.62 28.78 22.73
N TYR A 366 -6.92 29.75 22.14
CA TYR A 366 -5.65 29.57 21.43
C TYR A 366 -4.45 30.19 22.16
N VAL A 367 -4.68 30.97 23.23
CA VAL A 367 -3.63 31.68 23.97
C VAL A 367 -3.74 31.35 25.45
N ILE A 368 -2.79 30.60 25.98
CA ILE A 368 -2.73 30.21 27.40
C ILE A 368 -1.64 30.98 28.16
N SER A 369 -1.62 30.85 29.49
CA SER A 369 -0.53 31.42 30.28
C SER A 369 0.75 30.57 30.18
N PRO A 370 1.94 31.18 30.29
CA PRO A 370 3.19 30.43 30.46
C PRO A 370 3.18 29.50 31.68
N ASP A 371 2.52 29.90 32.78
CA ASP A 371 2.42 29.10 34.01
C ASP A 371 1.58 27.83 33.79
N LEU A 372 0.54 27.91 32.96
CA LEU A 372 -0.26 26.74 32.58
C LEU A 372 0.54 25.81 31.67
N PHE A 373 1.28 26.35 30.70
CA PHE A 373 2.18 25.56 29.87
C PHE A 373 3.27 24.88 30.70
N GLU A 374 3.86 25.59 31.68
CA GLU A 374 4.82 24.99 32.62
C GLU A 374 4.19 23.85 33.43
N SER A 375 2.96 24.03 33.90
CA SER A 375 2.21 22.98 34.60
C SER A 375 1.98 21.74 33.72
N ASP A 376 1.71 21.94 32.43
CA ASP A 376 1.58 20.85 31.46
C ASP A 376 2.90 20.09 31.28
N LEU A 377 4.03 20.81 31.13
CA LEU A 377 5.37 20.20 31.04
C LEU A 377 5.74 19.41 32.30
N LYS A 378 5.43 19.96 33.48
CA LYS A 378 5.66 19.31 34.77
C LYS A 378 4.84 18.03 34.88
N TYR A 379 3.56 18.08 34.56
CA TYR A 379 2.69 16.92 34.56
C TYR A 379 3.21 15.82 33.63
N MET A 380 3.54 16.17 32.38
CA MET A 380 4.08 15.22 31.40
C MET A 380 5.34 14.52 31.94
N LYS A 381 6.26 15.27 32.55
CA LYS A 381 7.48 14.72 33.15
C LYS A 381 7.20 13.79 34.33
N GLU A 382 6.28 14.17 35.22
CA GLU A 382 5.87 13.36 36.38
C GLU A 382 5.19 12.05 35.97
N GLN A 383 4.44 12.05 34.85
CA GLN A 383 3.77 10.85 34.31
C GLN A 383 4.65 10.01 33.37
N GLY A 384 5.90 10.41 33.16
CA GLY A 384 6.88 9.68 32.35
C GLY A 384 6.76 9.88 30.84
N TYR A 385 6.03 10.91 30.38
CA TYR A 385 5.99 11.24 28.95
C TYR A 385 7.33 11.77 28.47
N THR A 386 7.73 11.34 27.27
CA THR A 386 8.92 11.83 26.57
C THR A 386 8.51 12.54 25.30
N ALA A 387 8.88 13.82 25.19
CA ALA A 387 8.55 14.63 24.03
C ALA A 387 9.42 14.23 22.82
N VAL A 388 8.77 13.92 21.70
CA VAL A 388 9.40 13.51 20.44
C VAL A 388 9.20 14.57 19.34
N LEU A 389 9.98 14.46 18.26
CA LEU A 389 9.90 15.31 17.07
C LEU A 389 9.25 14.55 15.90
N MET A 390 8.84 15.25 14.83
CA MET A 390 8.35 14.59 13.61
C MET A 390 9.42 13.71 12.97
N ALA A 391 10.69 14.13 13.05
CA ALA A 391 11.81 13.32 12.61
C ALA A 391 11.89 11.97 13.36
N ASP A 392 11.63 11.96 14.67
CA ASP A 392 11.64 10.73 15.48
C ASP A 392 10.50 9.79 15.03
N LEU A 393 9.31 10.33 14.73
CA LEU A 393 8.17 9.56 14.22
C LEU A 393 8.42 8.98 12.82
N LEU A 394 9.03 9.77 11.93
CA LEU A 394 9.39 9.32 10.59
C LEU A 394 10.45 8.22 10.64
N ASP A 395 11.42 8.33 11.54
CA ASP A 395 12.46 7.31 11.72
C ASP A 395 11.89 6.01 12.30
N TYR A 396 10.97 6.11 13.27
CA TYR A 396 10.23 4.96 13.77
C TYR A 396 9.45 4.22 12.67
N VAL A 397 8.69 4.96 11.87
CA VAL A 397 7.86 4.37 10.82
C VAL A 397 8.69 3.79 9.67
N ASN A 398 9.73 4.51 9.21
CA ASN A 398 10.47 4.12 8.01
C ASN A 398 11.65 3.18 8.30
N ASN A 399 12.29 3.32 9.46
CA ASN A 399 13.54 2.64 9.79
C ASN A 399 13.44 1.75 11.04
N GLY A 400 12.31 1.76 11.75
CA GLY A 400 12.08 0.92 12.92
C GLY A 400 12.79 1.39 14.19
N THR A 401 13.34 2.60 14.21
CA THR A 401 14.00 3.17 15.41
C THR A 401 12.99 3.28 16.54
N PRO A 402 13.19 2.64 17.70
CA PRO A 402 12.19 2.63 18.77
C PRO A 402 11.84 4.03 19.30
N LEU A 403 10.54 4.27 19.51
CA LEU A 403 10.07 5.42 20.27
C LEU A 403 10.17 5.15 21.78
N PRO A 404 10.21 6.21 22.61
CA PRO A 404 10.01 6.08 24.06
C PRO A 404 8.70 5.37 24.39
N GLU A 405 8.60 4.79 25.59
CA GLU A 405 7.41 4.05 26.05
C GLU A 405 6.14 4.92 26.09
N LYS A 406 6.26 6.19 26.49
CA LYS A 406 5.17 7.18 26.49
C LYS A 406 5.55 8.38 25.64
N PRO A 407 5.55 8.28 24.30
CA PRO A 407 5.90 9.41 23.47
C PRO A 407 4.76 10.44 23.49
N VAL A 408 5.11 11.72 23.40
CA VAL A 408 4.14 12.82 23.21
C VAL A 408 4.69 13.79 22.19
N LEU A 409 3.85 14.29 21.29
CA LEU A 409 4.24 15.32 20.34
C LEU A 409 3.68 16.67 20.78
N ILE A 410 4.56 17.62 21.12
CA ILE A 410 4.18 18.99 21.49
C ILE A 410 4.27 19.85 20.24
N THR A 411 3.17 20.48 19.83
CA THR A 411 3.12 21.34 18.63
C THR A 411 2.68 22.77 18.97
N PHE A 412 3.31 23.76 18.35
CA PHE A 412 2.89 25.15 18.33
C PHE A 412 2.57 25.59 16.91
N ASP A 413 1.37 26.10 16.68
CA ASP A 413 0.98 26.67 15.39
C ASP A 413 1.23 28.19 15.34
N ASP A 414 1.13 28.77 14.15
CA ASP A 414 1.35 30.18 13.77
C ASP A 414 2.79 30.72 13.84
N GLY A 415 3.64 30.18 14.70
CA GLY A 415 5.00 30.68 14.89
C GLY A 415 5.05 32.00 15.65
N ASN A 416 4.32 32.10 16.76
CA ASN A 416 4.28 33.29 17.61
C ASN A 416 5.64 33.52 18.31
N TYR A 417 6.10 34.77 18.38
CA TYR A 417 7.35 35.12 19.07
C TYR A 417 7.31 34.73 20.56
N ASN A 418 6.13 34.72 21.17
CA ASN A 418 5.99 34.28 22.55
C ASN A 418 6.26 32.78 22.78
N ASN A 419 6.26 31.94 21.74
CA ASN A 419 6.76 30.56 21.83
C ASN A 419 8.27 30.54 22.05
N TYR A 420 9.02 31.45 21.41
CA TYR A 420 10.45 31.65 21.68
C TYR A 420 10.69 32.30 23.05
N TYR A 421 9.91 33.35 23.39
CA TYR A 421 10.17 34.14 24.58
C TYR A 421 9.80 33.42 25.89
N TYR A 422 8.66 32.72 25.94
CA TYR A 422 8.21 31.99 27.13
C TYR A 422 8.39 30.48 26.99
N GLY A 423 7.99 29.89 25.85
CA GLY A 423 7.94 28.44 25.68
C GLY A 423 9.32 27.78 25.62
N PHE A 424 10.23 28.31 24.81
CA PHE A 424 11.56 27.72 24.60
C PHE A 424 12.44 27.64 25.87
N PRO A 425 12.48 28.66 26.75
CA PRO A 425 13.14 28.52 28.06
C PRO A 425 12.55 27.42 28.95
N LEU A 426 11.23 27.25 28.95
CA LEU A 426 10.55 26.20 29.71
C LEU A 426 10.87 24.81 29.12
N LEU A 427 10.75 24.64 27.81
CA LEU A 427 11.13 23.39 27.13
C LEU A 427 12.57 22.97 27.45
N LYS A 428 13.53 23.92 27.45
CA LYS A 428 14.91 23.68 27.91
C LYS A 428 15.00 23.23 29.36
N THR A 429 14.27 23.90 30.26
CA THR A 429 14.27 23.60 31.70
C THR A 429 13.76 22.18 31.98
N TYR A 430 12.71 21.77 31.27
CA TYR A 430 12.10 20.46 31.47
C TYR A 430 12.74 19.35 30.62
N GLY A 431 13.58 19.70 29.65
CA GLY A 431 14.25 18.77 28.73
C GLY A 431 13.31 18.20 27.68
N MET A 432 12.33 19.00 27.23
CA MET A 432 11.31 18.59 26.27
C MET A 432 11.55 19.21 24.89
N LYS A 433 11.20 18.45 23.86
CA LYS A 433 11.22 18.86 22.46
C LYS A 433 9.85 19.39 22.03
N ALA A 434 9.80 20.21 20.98
CA ALA A 434 8.54 20.65 20.37
C ALA A 434 8.69 20.93 18.88
N VAL A 435 7.57 20.91 18.18
CA VAL A 435 7.44 21.27 16.77
C VAL A 435 6.77 22.64 16.67
N ILE A 436 7.29 23.55 15.84
CA ILE A 436 6.65 24.83 15.56
C ILE A 436 6.33 24.93 14.07
N SER A 437 5.05 25.04 13.74
CA SER A 437 4.56 25.22 12.36
C SER A 437 4.41 26.71 12.08
N ILE A 438 5.26 27.29 11.24
CA ILE A 438 5.34 28.75 11.03
C ILE A 438 4.56 29.22 9.80
N ILE A 439 4.03 30.44 9.86
CA ILE A 439 3.44 31.13 8.71
C ILE A 439 4.50 31.97 8.00
N GLY A 440 4.66 31.76 6.70
CA GLY A 440 5.75 32.35 5.91
C GLY A 440 5.71 33.87 5.82
N THR A 441 4.55 34.46 5.56
CA THR A 441 4.38 35.92 5.43
C THR A 441 4.61 36.67 6.73
N GLU A 442 4.11 36.16 7.85
CA GLU A 442 4.36 36.77 9.16
C GLU A 442 5.84 36.68 9.55
N THR A 443 6.49 35.53 9.32
CA THR A 443 7.93 35.37 9.57
C THR A 443 8.76 36.36 8.71
N ASP A 444 8.42 36.52 7.43
CA ASP A 444 9.07 37.51 6.55
C ASP A 444 8.86 38.95 7.03
N LYS A 445 7.65 39.29 7.46
CA LYS A 445 7.27 40.62 7.95
C LYS A 445 8.06 40.97 9.21
N PHE A 446 8.03 40.11 10.24
CA PHE A 446 8.71 40.40 11.50
C PHE A 446 10.23 40.32 11.38
N SER A 447 10.77 39.51 10.46
CA SER A 447 12.22 39.54 10.14
C SER A 447 12.68 40.89 9.58
N LYS A 448 11.82 41.58 8.83
CA LYS A 448 12.12 42.93 8.30
C LYS A 448 11.95 44.01 9.36
N LEU A 449 10.87 43.93 10.14
CA LEU A 449 10.57 44.90 11.20
C LEU A 449 11.55 44.80 12.37
N LYS A 450 12.12 43.61 12.60
CA LYS A 450 12.97 43.27 13.76
C LYS A 450 12.27 43.57 15.09
N ASP A 451 10.94 43.44 15.12
CA ASP A 451 10.11 43.67 16.30
C ASP A 451 9.90 42.36 17.06
N ASN A 452 10.17 42.39 18.36
CA ASN A 452 10.16 41.24 19.27
C ASN A 452 9.18 41.50 20.42
N ASN A 453 7.97 41.95 20.11
CA ASN A 453 6.94 42.17 21.12
C ASN A 453 6.18 40.85 21.39
N PRO A 454 6.23 40.30 22.61
CA PRO A 454 5.58 39.02 22.92
C PRO A 454 4.06 39.04 22.69
N ASN A 455 3.42 40.20 22.65
CA ASN A 455 1.97 40.32 22.48
C ASN A 455 1.47 40.09 21.06
N TYR A 456 2.29 40.29 20.03
CA TYR A 456 1.82 40.26 18.64
C TYR A 456 2.88 39.87 17.60
N SER A 457 4.15 39.82 17.96
CA SER A 457 5.21 39.47 17.00
C SER A 457 5.17 37.97 16.67
N SER A 458 5.55 37.64 15.44
CA SER A 458 5.90 36.28 15.03
C SER A 458 7.41 36.09 15.03
N LEU A 459 7.86 34.83 14.96
CA LEU A 459 9.27 34.49 14.90
C LEU A 459 9.95 35.15 13.70
N THR A 460 11.19 35.59 13.88
CA THR A 460 12.07 36.02 12.80
C THR A 460 12.88 34.84 12.26
N TRP A 461 13.38 34.92 11.02
CA TRP A 461 14.24 33.87 10.43
C TRP A 461 15.51 33.59 11.24
N ASN A 462 16.03 34.59 11.97
CA ASN A 462 17.17 34.38 12.87
C ASN A 462 16.78 33.55 14.10
N GLN A 463 15.60 33.80 14.69
CA GLN A 463 15.07 32.99 15.79
C GLN A 463 14.68 31.59 15.33
N VAL A 464 14.10 31.44 14.14
CA VAL A 464 13.85 30.12 13.51
C VAL A 464 15.15 29.30 13.45
N ARG A 465 16.24 29.91 12.96
CA ARG A 465 17.56 29.25 12.93
C ARG A 465 18.07 28.90 14.32
N GLU A 466 17.96 29.81 15.29
CA GLU A 466 18.40 29.59 16.67
C GLU A 466 17.64 28.42 17.32
N LEU A 467 16.32 28.38 17.16
CA LEU A 467 15.45 27.32 17.67
C LEU A 467 15.84 25.97 17.07
N THR A 468 16.03 25.88 15.74
CA THR A 468 16.48 24.63 15.11
C THR A 468 17.85 24.19 15.60
N ASN A 469 18.81 25.12 15.70
CA ASN A 469 20.17 24.81 16.17
C ASN A 469 20.24 24.33 17.62
N SER A 470 19.19 24.55 18.41
CA SER A 470 19.11 24.04 19.78
C SER A 470 18.95 22.52 19.87
N GLY A 471 18.49 21.88 18.79
CA GLY A 471 18.14 20.45 18.76
C GLY A 471 16.83 20.10 19.51
N LEU A 472 16.18 21.07 20.16
CA LEU A 472 14.92 20.87 20.87
C LEU A 472 13.69 21.22 20.03
N ILE A 473 13.87 22.07 19.01
CA ILE A 473 12.75 22.59 18.21
C ILE A 473 12.91 22.19 16.75
N GLU A 474 11.86 21.57 16.22
CA GLU A 474 11.73 21.30 14.79
C GLU A 474 10.76 22.30 14.14
N ILE A 475 11.13 22.85 12.98
CA ILE A 475 10.33 23.87 12.30
C ILE A 475 9.60 23.25 11.12
N GLN A 476 8.28 23.41 11.09
CA GLN A 476 7.39 22.80 10.11
C GLN A 476 6.56 23.84 9.34
N ASN A 477 5.86 23.38 8.31
CA ASN A 477 5.17 24.24 7.36
C ASN A 477 3.73 24.51 7.82
N HIS A 478 3.34 25.80 7.89
CA HIS A 478 1.95 26.22 8.11
C HIS A 478 1.42 27.12 6.99
N SER A 479 1.82 26.81 5.75
CA SER A 479 1.60 27.60 4.54
C SER A 479 2.40 28.91 4.47
N TYR A 480 2.65 29.40 3.26
CA TYR A 480 3.36 30.68 3.12
C TYR A 480 2.41 31.86 3.36
N ASP A 481 1.26 31.89 2.67
CA ASP A 481 0.28 32.99 2.71
C ASP A 481 -1.18 32.48 2.72
N SER A 482 -1.41 31.26 3.20
CA SER A 482 -2.72 30.60 3.18
C SER A 482 -3.28 30.40 4.60
N HIS A 483 -3.17 31.41 5.46
CA HIS A 483 -3.65 31.37 6.86
C HIS A 483 -4.79 32.37 7.12
N GLN A 484 -5.79 32.40 6.24
CA GLN A 484 -6.99 33.23 6.39
C GLN A 484 -8.22 32.36 6.65
N ALA A 485 -8.96 32.65 7.73
CA ALA A 485 -10.17 31.91 8.10
C ALA A 485 -11.39 32.28 7.25
N THR A 486 -11.37 33.47 6.65
CA THR A 486 -12.48 34.05 5.87
C THR A 486 -11.96 34.63 4.56
N GLY A 487 -12.78 34.62 3.52
CA GLY A 487 -12.42 35.19 2.21
C GLY A 487 -12.66 34.20 1.08
N SER A 488 -12.07 34.47 -0.09
CA SER A 488 -12.22 33.62 -1.27
C SER A 488 -11.53 32.26 -1.15
N ARG A 489 -10.56 32.12 -0.24
CA ARG A 489 -9.92 30.86 0.13
C ARG A 489 -9.80 30.78 1.65
N GLN A 490 -10.34 29.72 2.24
CA GLN A 490 -10.19 29.43 3.67
C GLN A 490 -9.02 28.46 3.87
N GLY A 491 -7.95 28.93 4.54
CA GLY A 491 -6.75 28.14 4.70
C GLY A 491 -6.19 27.68 3.35
N ILE A 492 -5.93 26.38 3.24
CA ILE A 492 -5.48 25.73 2.01
C ILE A 492 -6.61 25.01 1.24
N LYS A 493 -7.89 25.23 1.57
CA LYS A 493 -9.02 24.64 0.81
C LYS A 493 -9.08 25.18 -0.61
N PRO A 494 -9.60 24.42 -1.60
CA PRO A 494 -9.91 24.95 -2.92
C PRO A 494 -10.96 26.06 -2.83
N ARG A 495 -10.90 27.05 -3.74
CA ARG A 495 -11.97 28.06 -3.85
C ARG A 495 -13.20 27.47 -4.53
N THR A 496 -14.36 28.05 -4.27
CA THR A 496 -15.58 27.71 -5.03
C THR A 496 -15.35 27.94 -6.53
N GLY A 497 -15.54 26.90 -7.34
CA GLY A 497 -15.36 26.94 -8.80
C GLY A 497 -13.90 26.86 -9.28
N GLU A 498 -12.92 26.70 -8.38
CA GLU A 498 -11.52 26.49 -8.76
C GLU A 498 -11.32 25.09 -9.37
N SER A 499 -10.66 25.02 -10.53
CA SER A 499 -10.34 23.72 -11.13
C SER A 499 -9.25 22.98 -10.34
N HIS A 500 -9.24 21.65 -10.41
CA HIS A 500 -8.22 20.84 -9.74
C HIS A 500 -6.79 21.24 -10.12
N LYS A 501 -6.55 21.59 -11.40
CA LYS A 501 -5.23 22.03 -11.88
C LYS A 501 -4.79 23.36 -11.27
N GLU A 502 -5.71 24.32 -11.14
CA GLU A 502 -5.44 25.60 -10.50
C GLU A 502 -5.16 25.42 -9.01
N TYR A 503 -5.93 24.55 -8.35
CA TYR A 503 -5.74 24.22 -6.95
C TYR A 503 -4.36 23.60 -6.67
N VAL A 504 -3.97 22.58 -7.46
CA VAL A 504 -2.64 21.95 -7.37
C VAL A 504 -1.54 23.00 -7.53
N ARG A 505 -1.65 23.85 -8.57
CA ARG A 505 -0.66 24.89 -8.84
C ARG A 505 -0.57 25.93 -7.72
N TYR A 506 -1.70 26.26 -7.11
CA TYR A 506 -1.74 27.16 -5.95
C TYR A 506 -1.02 26.56 -4.75
N LEU A 507 -1.35 25.32 -4.37
CA LEU A 507 -0.69 24.63 -3.26
C LEU A 507 0.81 24.47 -3.49
N GLU A 508 1.21 24.04 -4.68
CA GLU A 508 2.62 23.92 -5.05
C GLU A 508 3.34 25.26 -4.85
N LYS A 509 2.79 26.35 -5.39
CA LYS A 509 3.40 27.68 -5.29
C LYS A 509 3.53 28.15 -3.84
N ASP A 510 2.48 28.00 -3.05
CA ASP A 510 2.43 28.51 -1.68
C ASP A 510 3.29 27.67 -0.74
N LEU A 511 3.06 26.36 -0.70
CA LEU A 511 3.73 25.45 0.23
C LEU A 511 5.22 25.35 -0.09
N MET A 512 5.60 25.21 -1.36
CA MET A 512 7.02 25.08 -1.75
C MET A 512 7.81 26.37 -1.55
N LYS A 513 7.13 27.53 -1.59
CA LYS A 513 7.78 28.80 -1.23
C LYS A 513 8.21 28.79 0.23
N LEU A 514 7.34 28.33 1.15
CA LEU A 514 7.73 28.19 2.55
C LEU A 514 8.76 27.08 2.76
N GLN A 515 8.62 25.92 2.08
CA GLN A 515 9.63 24.84 2.12
C GLN A 515 11.04 25.38 1.83
N LYS A 516 11.18 26.15 0.75
CA LYS A 516 12.45 26.75 0.33
C LYS A 516 13.01 27.67 1.42
N LYS A 517 12.19 28.55 1.99
CA LYS A 517 12.64 29.53 2.99
C LYS A 517 13.04 28.88 4.31
N ILE A 518 12.31 27.87 4.77
CA ILE A 518 12.71 27.11 5.96
C ILE A 518 14.03 26.39 5.70
N ARG A 519 14.18 25.75 4.53
CA ARG A 519 15.45 25.10 4.14
C ARG A 519 16.63 26.07 4.11
N GLU A 520 16.44 27.27 3.60
CA GLU A 520 17.47 28.31 3.59
C GLU A 520 17.83 28.80 5.00
N ALA A 521 16.88 28.85 5.92
CA ALA A 521 17.11 29.31 7.29
C ALA A 521 17.76 28.24 8.18
N THR A 522 17.34 26.97 8.01
CA THR A 522 17.62 25.85 8.93
C THR A 522 18.58 24.80 8.37
N GLY A 523 18.77 24.74 7.05
CA GLY A 523 19.52 23.69 6.37
C GLY A 523 18.71 22.43 6.05
N THR A 524 17.52 22.28 6.65
CA THR A 524 16.64 21.11 6.47
C THR A 524 15.31 21.50 5.83
N ALA A 525 14.81 20.69 4.91
CA ALA A 525 13.46 20.90 4.38
C ALA A 525 12.42 20.38 5.40
N PRO A 526 11.34 21.11 5.65
CA PRO A 526 10.23 20.60 6.47
C PRO A 526 9.66 19.33 5.87
N THR A 527 9.29 18.37 6.71
CA THR A 527 8.68 17.10 6.30
C THR A 527 7.16 17.11 6.49
N THR A 528 6.65 18.04 7.28
CA THR A 528 5.29 18.01 7.81
C THR A 528 4.56 19.32 7.49
N LEU A 529 3.29 19.19 7.08
CA LEU A 529 2.38 20.31 6.91
C LEU A 529 1.31 20.28 8.01
N ALA A 530 1.24 21.32 8.83
CA ALA A 530 0.07 21.56 9.66
C ALA A 530 -0.97 22.31 8.83
N TYR A 531 -2.19 21.80 8.75
CA TYR A 531 -3.23 22.44 7.96
C TYR A 531 -3.78 23.69 8.67
N PRO A 532 -3.72 24.89 8.06
CA PRO A 532 -4.36 26.08 8.61
C PRO A 532 -5.84 25.82 8.92
N PHE A 533 -6.24 26.00 10.18
CA PHE A 533 -7.60 25.73 10.67
C PHE A 533 -8.11 24.28 10.49
N GLY A 534 -7.23 23.32 10.20
CA GLY A 534 -7.63 21.97 9.78
C GLY A 534 -8.31 21.94 8.41
N ALA A 535 -8.20 23.02 7.63
CA ALA A 535 -9.00 23.22 6.43
C ALA A 535 -8.40 22.46 5.22
N THR A 536 -8.97 21.29 4.92
CA THR A 536 -8.54 20.43 3.80
C THR A 536 -9.72 20.04 2.89
N ALA A 537 -9.41 19.37 1.77
CA ALA A 537 -10.35 18.70 0.88
C ALA A 537 -9.86 17.28 0.55
N ASP A 538 -10.71 16.40 0.03
CA ASP A 538 -10.38 14.99 -0.26
C ASP A 538 -9.10 14.82 -1.10
N SER A 539 -8.89 15.73 -2.05
CA SER A 539 -7.71 15.69 -2.92
C SER A 539 -6.42 16.21 -2.25
N THR A 540 -6.51 17.00 -1.17
CA THR A 540 -5.37 17.68 -0.53
C THR A 540 -4.27 16.71 -0.14
N ARG A 541 -4.60 15.59 0.52
CA ARG A 541 -3.63 14.58 0.98
C ARG A 541 -2.77 14.06 -0.16
N SER A 542 -3.39 13.73 -1.30
CA SER A 542 -2.67 13.22 -2.48
C SER A 542 -1.73 14.26 -3.09
N ILE A 543 -2.12 15.54 -3.05
CA ILE A 543 -1.34 16.65 -3.62
C ILE A 543 -0.11 16.90 -2.73
N VAL A 544 -0.30 17.02 -1.41
CA VAL A 544 0.81 17.32 -0.49
C VAL A 544 1.81 16.17 -0.43
N LYS A 545 1.36 14.91 -0.55
CA LYS A 545 2.25 13.74 -0.70
C LYS A 545 3.11 13.84 -1.97
N LYS A 546 2.53 14.24 -3.11
CA LYS A 546 3.28 14.49 -4.36
C LYS A 546 4.26 15.65 -4.26
N LEU A 547 3.99 16.64 -3.41
CA LEU A 547 4.90 17.75 -3.11
C LEU A 547 6.05 17.36 -2.16
N GLY A 548 6.06 16.12 -1.66
CA GLY A 548 7.14 15.58 -0.82
C GLY A 548 6.91 15.74 0.68
N PHE A 549 5.72 16.14 1.13
CA PHE A 549 5.37 16.08 2.56
C PHE A 549 5.16 14.62 2.98
N GLN A 550 5.83 14.23 4.06
CA GLN A 550 5.82 12.87 4.61
C GLN A 550 4.78 12.70 5.73
N ALA A 551 4.28 13.80 6.29
CA ALA A 551 3.29 13.80 7.36
C ALA A 551 2.40 15.04 7.29
N THR A 552 1.21 14.97 7.91
CA THR A 552 0.31 16.13 8.04
C THR A 552 -0.38 16.16 9.41
N LEU A 553 -0.62 17.38 9.92
CA LEU A 553 -1.30 17.61 11.20
C LEU A 553 -2.68 18.21 10.95
N GLY A 554 -3.72 17.54 11.46
CA GLY A 554 -5.13 17.97 11.42
C GLY A 554 -5.55 18.77 12.66
N CYS A 555 -6.86 18.97 12.83
CA CYS A 555 -7.43 19.62 14.03
C CYS A 555 -8.51 18.76 14.71
N GLU A 556 -8.74 17.53 14.25
CA GLU A 556 -9.61 16.60 14.95
C GLU A 556 -8.93 16.11 16.23
N GLU A 557 -9.66 16.03 17.33
CA GLU A 557 -9.13 15.48 18.59
C GLU A 557 -9.13 13.95 18.56
N GLY A 558 -8.12 13.35 19.18
CA GLY A 558 -8.01 11.91 19.33
C GLY A 558 -6.57 11.43 19.42
N VAL A 559 -6.41 10.21 19.94
CA VAL A 559 -5.13 9.51 20.01
C VAL A 559 -4.78 8.95 18.63
N ASN A 560 -3.50 9.06 18.26
CA ASN A 560 -2.98 8.46 17.04
C ASN A 560 -2.34 7.11 17.36
N VAL A 561 -2.37 6.18 16.41
CA VAL A 561 -1.61 4.92 16.48
C VAL A 561 -0.55 4.98 15.40
N ILE A 562 0.71 5.03 15.81
CA ILE A 562 1.86 5.10 14.89
C ILE A 562 2.41 3.69 14.72
N THR A 563 2.39 3.18 13.50
CA THR A 563 2.74 1.79 13.19
C THR A 563 4.00 1.74 12.33
N GLN A 564 4.96 0.90 12.71
CA GLN A 564 6.16 0.69 11.89
C GLN A 564 5.78 0.18 10.50
N ASN A 565 6.51 0.61 9.47
CA ASN A 565 6.29 0.28 8.06
C ASN A 565 4.94 0.72 7.48
N ASP A 566 4.14 1.53 8.20
CA ASP A 566 2.93 2.16 7.66
C ASP A 566 3.08 3.70 7.60
N PRO A 567 3.66 4.26 6.54
CA PRO A 567 3.72 5.72 6.35
C PRO A 567 2.36 6.40 6.29
N SER A 568 1.26 5.67 6.09
CA SER A 568 -0.07 6.26 5.99
C SER A 568 -0.58 6.78 7.34
N CYS A 569 -0.10 6.22 8.46
CA CYS A 569 -0.46 6.63 9.82
C CYS A 569 0.06 8.02 10.21
N LEU A 570 1.00 8.60 9.44
CA LEU A 570 1.57 9.93 9.69
C LEU A 570 0.80 11.08 9.03
N TYR A 571 -0.28 10.77 8.31
CA TYR A 571 -1.12 11.79 7.66
C TYR A 571 -2.41 12.00 8.45
N ASP A 572 -2.80 13.26 8.51
CA ASP A 572 -4.02 13.75 9.15
C ASP A 572 -4.02 13.46 10.65
N LEU A 573 -2.83 13.56 11.28
CA LEU A 573 -2.63 13.30 12.70
C LEU A 573 -3.57 14.18 13.53
N LYS A 574 -4.31 13.51 14.41
CA LYS A 574 -5.26 14.11 15.36
C LYS A 574 -4.50 14.83 16.46
N ARG A 575 -5.04 15.95 16.94
CA ARG A 575 -4.39 16.81 17.95
C ARG A 575 -5.40 17.33 18.95
N TYR A 576 -5.01 17.32 20.22
CA TYR A 576 -5.78 17.90 21.32
C TYR A 576 -5.50 19.40 21.43
N LEU A 577 -6.51 20.25 21.26
CA LEU A 577 -6.36 21.69 21.41
C LEU A 577 -6.20 22.04 22.89
N ARG A 578 -5.08 22.69 23.25
CA ARG A 578 -4.85 23.11 24.63
C ARG A 578 -5.46 24.49 24.91
N THR A 579 -6.70 24.50 25.39
CA THR A 579 -7.40 25.71 25.86
C THR A 579 -7.11 25.99 27.35
N PRO A 580 -7.29 27.22 27.87
CA PRO A 580 -7.06 27.53 29.29
C PRO A 580 -8.20 27.04 30.21
N LYS A 581 -9.25 26.39 29.66
CA LYS A 581 -10.48 26.03 30.40
C LYS A 581 -10.32 24.85 31.37
N LYS A 582 -9.27 24.04 31.19
CA LYS A 582 -9.01 22.84 32.00
C LYS A 582 -7.70 22.98 32.75
N SER A 583 -7.63 22.41 33.96
CA SER A 583 -6.35 22.20 34.63
C SER A 583 -5.49 21.21 33.83
N SER A 584 -4.17 21.18 34.05
CA SER A 584 -3.29 20.20 33.41
C SER A 584 -3.74 18.77 33.71
N ALA A 585 -4.09 18.48 34.98
CA ALA A 585 -4.54 17.16 35.40
C ALA A 585 -5.80 16.71 34.64
N ASP A 586 -6.83 17.55 34.57
CA ASP A 586 -8.08 17.20 33.87
C ASP A 586 -7.87 17.06 32.36
N PHE A 587 -7.00 17.89 31.78
CA PHE A 587 -6.68 17.84 30.35
C PHE A 587 -6.01 16.51 29.98
N PHE A 588 -4.98 16.09 30.73
CA PHE A 588 -4.27 14.85 30.46
C PHE A 588 -5.05 13.60 30.88
N GLN A 589 -5.89 13.67 31.92
CA GLN A 589 -6.77 12.57 32.30
C GLN A 589 -7.73 12.22 31.16
N ASN A 590 -8.28 13.22 30.47
CA ASN A 590 -9.12 12.98 29.29
C ASN A 590 -8.36 12.27 28.17
N ILE A 591 -7.13 12.71 27.87
CA ILE A 591 -6.29 12.05 26.87
C ILE A 591 -6.00 10.60 27.28
N GLN A 592 -5.74 10.36 28.57
CA GLN A 592 -5.51 9.02 29.08
C GLN A 592 -6.74 8.12 28.94
N SER A 593 -7.94 8.64 29.21
CA SER A 593 -9.17 7.89 28.98
C SER A 593 -9.36 7.52 27.51
N ASP A 594 -9.02 8.42 26.58
CA ASP A 594 -9.07 8.13 25.14
C ASP A 594 -8.01 7.10 24.69
N MET A 595 -6.88 7.01 25.40
CA MET A 595 -5.84 5.99 25.13
C MET A 595 -6.26 4.59 25.62
N GLU A 596 -7.14 4.52 26.63
CA GLU A 596 -7.62 3.29 27.26
C GLU A 596 -8.91 2.74 26.61
N SER A 597 -9.62 3.55 25.82
CA SER A 597 -10.82 3.18 25.06
C SER A 597 -10.52 2.61 23.68
#